data_AF-A0A5C8FYA0-F1
#
_entry.id   AF-A0A5C8FYA0-F1
#
_cell.length_a   1.000
_cell.length_b   1.000
_cell.length_c   1.000
_cell.angle_alpha   90.00
_cell.angle_beta   90.00
_cell.angle_gamma   90.00
#
_symmetry.space_group_name_H-M   'P 1'
#
loop_
_entity.id
_entity.type
_entity.pdbx_description
1 polymer ?
#
loop_
_entity_poly.entity_id
_entity_poly.type
_entity_poly.pdbx_seq_one_letter_code
_entity_poly.pdbx_strand_id
1 'polypeptide(L)'
;MSGNANIIVIEGRLTRDPNFTKTKNGKSLCKFSMANNRYYYTNGSLQKEVYFFDFITWGYNAEKAASSLSKGSHVLVSGELRQNSYFTKEGNRRNSIYILALEIKSLSKKTLDNNSSNEIANNQEISNIIEENMEQAF
;
A
#
# COMPACT_ATOMS: atom_id res chain seq x y z
N MET A 1 24.07 16.00 -20.22
CA MET A 1 23.83 14.96 -19.18
C MET A 1 23.63 13.64 -19.87
N SER A 2 24.42 12.61 -19.57
CA SER A 2 24.13 11.24 -20.00
C SER A 2 22.89 10.76 -19.23
N GLY A 3 21.83 10.35 -19.94
CA GLY A 3 20.58 9.91 -19.34
C GLY A 3 20.71 8.50 -18.78
N ASN A 4 21.04 8.38 -17.50
CA ASN A 4 20.94 7.10 -16.80
C ASN A 4 19.51 6.93 -16.27
N ALA A 5 18.87 5.82 -16.62
CA ALA A 5 17.52 5.48 -16.17
C ALA A 5 17.56 4.25 -15.25
N ASN A 6 17.01 4.42 -14.06
CA ASN A 6 16.72 3.32 -13.13
C ASN A 6 15.29 3.52 -12.66
N ILE A 7 14.35 2.77 -13.25
CA ILE A 7 12.93 2.91 -13.00
C ILE A 7 12.38 1.51 -12.77
N ILE A 8 11.65 1.33 -11.67
CA ILE A 8 10.92 0.10 -11.39
C ILE A 8 9.50 0.44 -10.98
N VAL A 9 8.54 -0.31 -11.53
CA VAL A 9 7.12 -0.20 -11.21
C VAL A 9 6.61 -1.59 -10.86
N ILE A 10 6.05 -1.75 -9.67
CA ILE A 10 5.54 -3.03 -9.18
C ILE A 10 4.15 -2.83 -8.58
N GLU A 11 3.21 -3.64 -9.07
CA GLU A 11 1.91 -3.85 -8.43
C GLU A 11 1.95 -5.13 -7.61
N GLY A 12 1.34 -5.10 -6.43
CA GLY A 12 1.28 -6.29 -5.59
C GLY A 12 0.59 -6.05 -4.26
N ARG A 13 0.69 -7.04 -3.37
CA ARG A 13 0.10 -6.99 -2.04
C ARG A 13 1.14 -7.07 -0.95
N LEU A 14 1.00 -6.24 0.08
CA LEU A 14 1.86 -6.32 1.25
C LEU A 14 1.75 -7.70 1.90
N THR A 15 2.89 -8.33 2.20
CA THR A 15 2.91 -9.68 2.83
C THR A 15 2.79 -9.62 4.35
N ARG A 16 3.10 -8.45 4.93
CA ARG A 16 3.04 -8.13 6.36
C ARG A 16 2.83 -6.63 6.55
N ASP A 17 2.52 -6.22 7.77
CA ASP A 17 2.39 -4.80 8.11
C ASP A 17 3.71 -4.04 7.88
N PRO A 18 3.64 -2.78 7.45
CA PRO A 18 4.83 -1.95 7.27
C PRO A 18 5.55 -1.72 8.60
N ASN A 19 6.88 -1.88 8.58
CA ASN A 19 7.73 -1.56 9.72
C ASN A 19 8.17 -0.10 9.62
N PHE A 20 7.58 0.75 10.46
CA PHE A 20 7.94 2.15 10.58
C PHE A 20 8.99 2.36 11.68
N THR A 21 9.98 3.19 11.42
CA THR A 21 11.02 3.57 12.39
C THR A 21 11.43 5.02 12.16
N LYS A 22 11.65 5.77 13.24
CA LYS A 22 12.38 7.04 13.17
C LYS A 22 13.85 6.78 13.41
N THR A 23 14.69 7.19 12.48
CA THR A 23 16.14 7.07 12.62
C THR A 23 16.67 7.99 13.72
N LYS A 24 17.91 7.75 14.18
CA LYS A 24 18.59 8.61 15.16
C LYS A 24 18.63 10.09 14.75
N ASN A 25 18.62 10.37 13.46
CA ASN A 25 18.65 11.71 12.89
C ASN A 25 17.24 12.28 12.64
N GLY A 26 16.20 11.68 13.23
CA GLY A 26 14.81 12.12 13.10
C GLY A 26 14.11 11.78 11.78
N LYS A 27 14.83 11.23 10.80
CA LYS A 27 14.23 10.86 9.49
C LYS A 27 13.31 9.65 9.62
N SER A 28 12.11 9.79 9.08
CA SER A 28 11.10 8.73 8.98
C SER A 28 11.51 7.69 7.93
N LEU A 29 11.48 6.41 8.30
CA LEU A 29 11.83 5.25 7.50
C LEU A 29 10.70 4.23 7.58
N CYS A 30 10.26 3.70 6.44
CA CYS A 30 9.30 2.62 6.40
C CYS A 30 9.82 1.50 5.50
N LYS A 31 9.78 0.26 6.01
CA LYS A 31 10.14 -0.95 5.28
C LYS A 31 8.92 -1.85 5.15
N PHE A 32 8.68 -2.36 3.95
CA PHE A 32 7.60 -3.31 3.70
C PHE A 32 8.01 -4.28 2.59
N SER A 33 7.32 -5.41 2.50
CA SER A 33 7.54 -6.37 1.41
C SER A 33 6.24 -6.66 0.71
N MET A 34 6.30 -6.84 -0.61
CA MET A 34 5.14 -7.17 -1.43
C MET A 34 5.32 -8.48 -2.17
N ALA A 35 4.21 -9.19 -2.34
CA ALA A 35 4.09 -10.29 -3.27
C ALA A 35 3.58 -9.77 -4.62
N ASN A 36 4.25 -10.16 -5.70
CA ASN A 36 3.82 -9.95 -7.08
C ASN A 36 3.57 -11.34 -7.71
N ASN A 37 2.38 -11.54 -8.26
CA ASN A 37 2.01 -12.82 -8.87
C ASN A 37 2.28 -12.78 -10.38
N ARG A 38 2.91 -13.82 -10.91
CA ARG A 38 3.10 -14.03 -12.34
C ARG A 38 2.32 -15.28 -12.77
N TYR A 39 1.56 -15.15 -13.85
CA TYR A 39 0.84 -16.26 -14.47
C TYR A 39 1.40 -16.52 -15.85
N TYR A 40 1.67 -17.79 -16.18
CA TYR A 40 2.18 -18.20 -17.49
C TYR A 40 1.77 -19.63 -17.80
N TYR A 41 1.73 -20.00 -19.08
CA TYR A 41 1.41 -21.36 -19.51
C TYR A 41 2.68 -22.18 -19.72
N THR A 42 2.69 -23.42 -19.24
CA THR A 42 3.71 -24.42 -19.59
C THR A 42 3.03 -25.77 -19.81
N ASN A 43 3.38 -26.46 -20.91
CA ASN A 43 2.79 -27.76 -21.27
C ASN A 43 1.25 -27.79 -21.22
N GLY A 44 0.59 -26.73 -21.69
CA GLY A 44 -0.87 -26.61 -21.71
C GLY A 44 -1.53 -26.33 -20.35
N SER A 45 -0.75 -26.17 -19.27
CA SER A 45 -1.25 -25.88 -17.93
C SER A 45 -0.90 -24.46 -17.48
N LEU A 46 -1.86 -23.75 -16.89
CA LEU A 46 -1.63 -22.43 -16.28
C LEU A 46 -0.83 -22.59 -14.98
N GLN A 47 0.36 -22.02 -14.95
CA GLN A 47 1.23 -21.97 -13.77
C GLN A 47 1.14 -20.61 -13.08
N LYS A 48 1.31 -20.65 -11.76
CA LYS A 48 1.38 -19.47 -10.90
C LYS A 48 2.72 -19.44 -10.18
N GLU A 49 3.42 -18.33 -10.32
CA GLU A 49 4.65 -18.04 -9.59
C GLU A 49 4.48 -16.76 -8.77
N VAL A 50 5.16 -16.67 -7.64
CA VAL A 50 5.08 -15.51 -6.74
C VAL A 50 6.47 -14.99 -6.46
N TYR A 51 6.69 -13.72 -6.75
CA TYR A 51 7.92 -13.00 -6.41
C TYR A 51 7.71 -12.16 -5.16
N PHE A 52 8.74 -12.06 -4.34
CA PHE A 52 8.76 -11.26 -3.14
C PHE A 52 9.81 -10.17 -3.27
N PHE A 53 9.40 -8.92 -3.06
CA PHE A 53 10.28 -7.76 -3.16
C PHE A 53 10.24 -6.95 -1.88
N ASP A 54 11.40 -6.48 -1.45
CA ASP A 54 11.57 -5.60 -0.32
C ASP A 54 11.63 -4.14 -0.77
N PHE A 55 10.88 -3.30 -0.09
CA PHE A 55 10.76 -1.88 -0.35
C PHE A 55 11.21 -1.07 0.86
N ILE A 56 11.87 0.04 0.57
CA ILE A 56 12.26 1.06 1.53
C ILE A 56 11.73 2.39 1.04
N THR A 57 11.08 3.15 1.92
CA THR A 57 10.71 4.53 1.63
C THR A 57 11.04 5.44 2.82
N TRP A 58 11.15 6.74 2.56
CA TRP A 58 11.64 7.74 3.51
C TRP A 58 10.71 8.95 3.58
N GLY A 59 10.83 9.71 4.67
CA GLY A 59 10.16 11.00 4.84
C GLY A 59 8.63 10.87 4.78
N TYR A 60 7.99 11.76 4.01
CA TYR A 60 6.54 11.80 3.86
C TYR A 60 5.94 10.47 3.38
N ASN A 61 6.57 9.82 2.38
CA ASN A 61 6.09 8.54 1.88
C ASN A 61 6.19 7.42 2.94
N ALA A 62 7.18 7.49 3.84
CA ALA A 62 7.27 6.55 4.96
C ALA A 62 6.13 6.72 5.95
N GLU A 63 5.79 7.96 6.31
CA GLU A 63 4.69 8.27 7.23
C GLU A 63 3.33 7.91 6.62
N LYS A 64 3.15 8.20 5.33
CA LYS A 64 1.96 7.79 4.57
C LYS A 64 1.84 6.27 4.47
N ALA A 65 2.92 5.56 4.13
CA ALA A 65 2.90 4.11 4.04
C ALA A 65 2.56 3.46 5.39
N ALA A 66 3.14 3.97 6.48
CA ALA A 66 2.87 3.47 7.83
C ALA A 66 1.44 3.70 8.30
N SER A 67 0.83 4.82 7.94
CA SER A 67 -0.54 5.17 8.38
C SER A 67 -1.64 4.58 7.51
N SER A 68 -1.37 4.34 6.22
CA SER A 68 -2.41 3.93 5.25
C SER A 68 -2.32 2.48 4.78
N LEU A 69 -1.20 1.79 5.04
CA LEU A 69 -1.00 0.43 4.57
C LEU A 69 -0.95 -0.56 5.74
N SER A 70 -1.48 -1.74 5.47
CA SER A 70 -1.45 -2.92 6.33
C SER A 70 -1.23 -4.18 5.50
N LYS A 71 -0.98 -5.31 6.15
CA LYS A 71 -0.89 -6.63 5.50
C LYS A 71 -2.07 -6.84 4.54
N GLY A 72 -1.77 -7.28 3.31
CA GLY A 72 -2.75 -7.53 2.27
C GLY A 72 -3.13 -6.31 1.43
N SER A 73 -2.74 -5.10 1.83
CA SER A 73 -3.00 -3.86 1.06
C SER A 73 -2.55 -3.99 -0.39
N HIS A 74 -3.46 -3.69 -1.32
CA HIS A 74 -3.13 -3.65 -2.76
C HIS A 74 -2.47 -2.33 -3.09
N VAL A 75 -1.25 -2.36 -3.64
CA VAL A 75 -0.52 -1.13 -3.96
C VAL A 75 0.22 -1.23 -5.29
N LEU A 76 0.32 -0.10 -5.96
CA LEU A 76 1.25 0.17 -7.04
C LEU A 76 2.39 1.03 -6.47
N VAL A 77 3.63 0.60 -6.69
CA VAL A 77 4.83 1.30 -6.25
C VAL A 77 5.67 1.66 -7.47
N SER A 78 6.13 2.91 -7.53
CA SER A 78 7.14 3.39 -8.48
C SER A 78 8.39 3.83 -7.73
N GLY A 79 9.56 3.54 -8.29
CA GLY A 79 10.81 3.82 -7.62
C GLY A 79 12.04 3.37 -8.39
N GLU A 80 13.08 3.01 -7.65
CA GLU A 80 14.39 2.66 -8.19
C GLU A 80 14.93 1.38 -7.55
N LEU A 81 15.61 0.56 -8.33
CA LEU A 81 16.32 -0.60 -7.80
C LEU A 81 17.62 -0.15 -7.12
N ARG A 82 17.83 -0.55 -5.87
CA ARG A 82 19.01 -0.21 -5.08
C ARG A 82 19.74 -1.47 -4.66
N GLN A 83 21.05 -1.42 -4.74
CA GLN A 83 21.94 -2.45 -4.23
C GLN A 83 22.84 -1.85 -3.16
N ASN A 84 22.98 -2.55 -2.03
CA ASN A 84 23.88 -2.19 -0.95
C ASN A 84 24.84 -3.34 -0.65
N SER A 85 26.15 -3.07 -0.64
CA SER A 85 27.16 -4.03 -0.18
C SER A 85 27.41 -3.83 1.31
N TYR A 86 27.42 -4.92 2.07
CA TYR A 86 27.75 -4.90 3.50
C TYR A 86 28.60 -6.12 3.87
N PHE A 87 29.36 -6.02 4.94
CA PHE A 87 30.11 -7.14 5.50
C PHE A 87 29.30 -7.83 6.59
N THR A 88 29.28 -9.16 6.60
CA THR A 88 28.73 -9.92 7.72
C THR A 88 29.66 -9.84 8.92
N LYS A 89 29.18 -10.26 10.10
CA LYS A 89 30.01 -10.36 11.31
C LYS A 89 31.24 -11.25 11.13
N GLU A 90 31.17 -12.19 10.18
CA GLU A 90 32.24 -13.13 9.82
C GLU A 90 33.22 -12.55 8.77
N GLY A 91 33.04 -11.29 8.35
CA GLY A 91 33.91 -10.63 7.37
C GLY A 91 33.57 -10.90 5.90
N ASN A 92 32.51 -11.68 5.61
CA ASN A 92 32.10 -11.98 4.24
C ASN A 92 31.33 -10.80 3.61
N ARG A 93 31.71 -10.39 2.40
CA ARG A 93 30.98 -9.36 1.64
C ARG A 93 29.67 -9.95 1.09
N ARG A 94 28.54 -9.31 1.39
CA ARG A 94 27.22 -9.63 0.83
C ARG A 94 26.60 -8.41 0.16
N ASN A 95 25.70 -8.68 -0.78
CA ASN A 95 24.91 -7.68 -1.47
C ASN A 95 23.44 -7.86 -1.11
N SER A 96 22.77 -6.78 -0.74
CA SER A 96 21.32 -6.71 -0.61
C SER A 96 20.76 -5.92 -1.77
N ILE A 97 19.69 -6.42 -2.38
CA ILE A 97 18.91 -5.70 -3.38
C ILE A 97 17.57 -5.32 -2.74
N TYR A 98 17.14 -4.09 -2.93
CA TYR A 98 15.83 -3.60 -2.47
C TYR A 98 15.34 -2.50 -3.41
N ILE A 99 14.07 -2.13 -3.29
CA ILE A 99 13.47 -1.07 -4.10
C ILE A 99 13.30 0.16 -3.23
N LEU A 100 13.85 1.29 -3.67
CA LEU A 100 13.55 2.59 -3.10
C LEU A 100 12.21 3.06 -3.66
N ALA A 101 11.15 3.02 -2.85
CA ALA A 101 9.82 3.44 -3.25
C ALA A 101 9.70 4.98 -3.18
N LEU A 102 9.58 5.61 -4.36
CA LEU A 102 9.44 7.05 -4.54
C LEU A 102 7.96 7.48 -4.60
N GLU A 103 7.08 6.62 -5.11
CA GLU A 103 5.64 6.83 -5.12
C GLU A 103 4.93 5.54 -4.72
N ILE A 104 3.90 5.68 -3.89
CA ILE A 104 3.07 4.55 -3.43
C ILE A 104 1.60 4.94 -3.58
N LYS A 105 0.88 4.16 -4.39
CA LYS A 105 -0.55 4.33 -4.65
C LYS A 105 -1.32 3.11 -4.16
N SER A 106 -2.24 3.32 -3.23
CA SER A 106 -3.18 2.26 -2.83
C SER A 106 -4.19 2.03 -3.95
N LEU A 107 -4.38 0.76 -4.32
CA LEU A 107 -5.34 0.29 -5.31
C LEU A 107 -6.57 -0.36 -4.66
N SER A 108 -6.64 -0.36 -3.33
CA SER A 108 -7.81 -0.89 -2.63
C SER A 108 -9.01 0.02 -2.92
N LYS A 109 -10.14 -0.57 -3.30
CA LYS A 109 -11.39 0.17 -3.49
C LYS A 109 -11.71 0.83 -2.16
N LYS A 110 -11.68 2.16 -2.10
CA LYS A 110 -12.11 2.90 -0.91
C LYS A 110 -13.58 2.54 -0.70
N THR A 111 -13.86 1.65 0.24
CA THR A 111 -15.23 1.47 0.72
C THR A 111 -15.63 2.85 1.21
N LEU A 112 -16.57 3.49 0.50
CA LEU A 112 -17.21 4.68 1.01
C LEU A 112 -17.90 4.23 2.30
N ASP A 113 -17.49 4.79 3.43
CA ASP A 113 -18.10 4.47 4.72
C ASP A 113 -19.61 4.72 4.61
N ASN A 114 -20.40 3.67 4.81
CA ASN A 114 -21.87 3.65 4.73
C ASN A 114 -22.57 4.53 5.81
N ASN A 115 -21.85 5.47 6.44
CA ASN A 115 -22.45 6.41 7.39
C ASN A 115 -23.29 7.48 6.69
N SER A 116 -23.02 7.80 5.42
CA SER A 116 -23.87 8.73 4.64
C SER A 116 -25.24 8.15 4.30
N SER A 117 -25.36 6.83 4.15
CA SER A 117 -26.63 6.16 3.89
C SER A 117 -27.55 6.10 5.12
N ASN A 118 -26.98 6.02 6.33
CA ASN A 118 -27.77 6.02 7.57
C ASN A 118 -28.33 7.41 7.91
N GLU A 119 -27.61 8.49 7.59
CA GLU A 119 -28.13 9.85 7.79
C GLU A 119 -29.28 10.21 6.83
N ILE A 120 -29.23 9.73 5.58
CA ILE A 120 -30.30 9.97 4.61
C ILE A 120 -31.57 9.18 4.99
N ALA A 121 -31.43 7.93 5.41
CA ALA A 121 -32.55 7.10 5.85
C ALA A 121 -33.25 7.68 7.10
N ASN A 122 -32.47 8.11 8.09
CA ASN A 122 -33.01 8.71 9.32
C ASN A 122 -33.75 10.04 9.03
N ASN A 123 -33.22 10.88 8.13
CA ASN A 123 -33.88 12.14 7.79
C ASN A 123 -35.18 11.95 6.98
N GLN A 124 -35.28 10.87 6.19
CA GLN A 124 -36.50 10.52 5.48
C GLN A 124 -37.58 10.00 6.45
N GLU A 125 -37.22 9.16 7.42
CA GLU A 125 -38.15 8.72 8.48
C GLU A 125 -38.67 9.90 9.31
N ILE A 126 -37.80 10.84 9.69
CA ILE A 126 -38.20 12.03 10.45
C ILE A 126 -39.17 12.90 9.64
N SER A 127 -38.92 13.08 8.33
CA SER A 127 -39.81 13.86 7.46
C SER A 127 -41.20 13.23 7.35
N ASN A 128 -41.26 11.90 7.17
CA ASN A 128 -42.53 11.17 7.07
C ASN A 128 -43.33 11.25 8.38
N ILE A 129 -42.66 11.16 9.54
CA ILE A 129 -43.32 11.29 10.85
C ILE A 129 -43.88 12.71 11.05
N ILE A 130 -43.18 13.74 10.57
CA ILE A 130 -43.67 15.13 10.66
C ILE A 130 -44.89 15.33 9.77
N GLU A 131 -44.89 14.79 8.55
CA GLU A 131 -46.02 14.85 7.63
C GLU A 131 -47.26 14.12 8.19
N GLU A 132 -47.10 12.91 8.72
CA GLU A 132 -48.21 12.17 9.35
C GLU A 132 -48.81 12.90 10.56
N ASN A 133 -47.98 13.53 11.38
CA ASN A 133 -48.47 14.29 12.55
C ASN A 133 -49.14 15.61 12.16
N MET A 134 -48.73 16.21 11.04
CA MET A 134 -49.38 17.40 10.49
C MET A 134 -50.75 17.10 9.90
N GLU A 135 -50.93 15.94 9.25
CA GLU A 135 -52.25 15.51 8.73
C GLU A 135 -53.25 15.20 9.84
N GLN A 136 -52.79 14.73 11.01
CA GLN A 136 -53.67 14.44 12.15
C GLN A 136 -54.10 15.67 12.94
N ALA A 137 -53.49 16.83 12.68
CA ALA A 137 -53.75 18.09 13.38
C ALA A 137 -54.77 19.01 12.68
N PHE A 138 -55.27 18.61 11.50
CA PHE A 138 -56.34 19.26 10.74
C PHE A 138 -57.57 18.35 10.64
#